data_AF-A0A7Y1ZHD3-F1
#
_entry.id   AF-A0A7Y1ZHD3-F1
#
_cell.length_a   1.000
_cell.length_b   1.000
_cell.length_c   1.000
_cell.angle_alpha   90.00
_cell.angle_beta   90.00
_cell.angle_gamma   90.00
#
_symmetry.space_group_name_H-M   'P 1'
#
loop_
_entity.id
_entity.type
_entity.pdbx_description
1 polymer ?
#
loop_
_entity_poly.entity_id
_entity_poly.type
_entity_poly.pdbx_seq_one_letter_code
_entity_poly.pdbx_strand_id
1 'polypeptide(L)'
;LASLWNEHVLAPAHVGLQDTNDTFMANMQKDGTYSVVPRVAGGEITPDKLIALGAVAKKYGLYTKITGGQRVDLFGARLNQLPHIWRELVDAGFETGHAYGKALRTVKSCVGSSWCRYGVQDSVGMAINIENRYKGLRAPHKIKSAVSGCTRECAEAQSKDFGVIATENGWNLYVCGNGGMKPRHADLFATDLDDATLIRYIDRFLMFYVRTADRLQRTSTWMDNLEGGLDYLRAVIIEDSLGIAEELEVQMARIVDTYDCEWRATLDDPEKLKRFREFVNSDEKDSGVVFVREREQIRPARPEERPALLAVAK
;
A
#
# COMPACT_ATOMS: atom_id res chain seq x y z
N LEU A 1 15.71 2.06 -9.59
CA LEU A 1 14.61 2.06 -8.59
C LEU A 1 15.02 1.10 -7.47
N ALA A 2 14.69 1.39 -6.21
CA ALA A 2 14.95 0.47 -5.09
C ALA A 2 14.35 -0.94 -5.31
N SER A 3 13.33 -1.04 -6.18
CA SER A 3 12.70 -2.28 -6.62
C SER A 3 13.61 -3.28 -7.35
N LEU A 4 14.72 -2.84 -7.96
CA LEU A 4 15.61 -3.76 -8.68
C LEU A 4 16.45 -4.64 -7.74
N TRP A 5 16.71 -4.18 -6.51
CA TRP A 5 17.62 -4.83 -5.56
C TRP A 5 17.01 -5.07 -4.17
N ASN A 6 15.77 -4.64 -3.94
CA ASN A 6 15.04 -4.73 -2.67
C ASN A 6 15.80 -4.14 -1.47
N GLU A 7 16.61 -3.11 -1.72
CA GLU A 7 17.36 -2.41 -0.69
C GLU A 7 16.44 -1.48 0.14
N HIS A 8 16.78 -1.33 1.42
CA HIS A 8 16.00 -0.50 2.34
C HIS A 8 15.91 0.95 1.85
N VAL A 9 14.73 1.57 1.94
CA VAL A 9 14.52 2.94 1.45
C VAL A 9 15.51 3.95 2.08
N LEU A 10 15.80 3.84 3.37
CA LEU A 10 16.77 4.73 4.02
C LEU A 10 18.26 4.45 3.71
N ALA A 11 18.59 3.51 2.81
CA ALA A 11 19.97 3.27 2.38
C ALA A 11 20.54 4.51 1.65
N PRO A 12 21.82 4.88 1.86
CA PRO A 12 22.40 6.12 1.33
C PRO A 12 22.22 6.30 -0.18
N ALA A 13 22.30 5.22 -0.96
CA ALA A 13 22.12 5.24 -2.41
C ALA A 13 20.68 5.56 -2.87
N HIS A 14 19.69 5.51 -1.96
CA HIS A 14 18.27 5.65 -2.29
C HIS A 14 17.64 6.93 -1.76
N VAL A 15 18.20 7.53 -0.70
CA VAL A 15 17.66 8.73 -0.06
C VAL A 15 17.48 9.90 -1.04
N GLY A 16 18.47 10.14 -1.91
CA GLY A 16 18.39 11.25 -2.88
C GLY A 16 17.31 11.09 -3.97
N LEU A 17 16.76 9.89 -4.14
CA LEU A 17 15.75 9.58 -5.15
C LEU A 17 14.31 9.61 -4.60
N GLN A 18 14.18 9.76 -3.28
CA GLN A 18 12.92 9.62 -2.56
C GLN A 18 12.15 10.93 -2.46
N ASP A 19 10.82 10.82 -2.45
CA ASP A 19 9.98 11.94 -2.05
C ASP A 19 9.95 12.09 -0.52
N THR A 20 9.39 13.19 -0.04
CA THR A 20 9.29 13.49 1.40
C THR A 20 8.59 12.37 2.18
N ASN A 21 7.66 11.63 1.55
CA ASN A 21 6.91 10.58 2.23
C ASN A 21 7.73 9.29 2.38
N ASP A 22 8.52 8.94 1.37
CA ASP A 22 9.47 7.82 1.44
C ASP A 22 10.58 8.08 2.48
N THR A 23 11.03 9.34 2.60
CA THR A 23 12.06 9.75 3.57
C THR A 23 11.66 9.49 5.02
N PHE A 24 10.40 9.71 5.37
CA PHE A 24 9.88 9.51 6.73
C PHE A 24 9.01 8.25 6.87
N MET A 25 8.94 7.43 5.81
CA MET A 25 8.10 6.23 5.76
C MET A 25 6.68 6.47 6.28
N ALA A 26 6.13 7.63 5.96
CA ALA A 26 4.83 8.13 6.40
C ALA A 26 4.37 9.26 5.47
N ASN A 27 3.06 9.39 5.22
CA ASN A 27 2.58 10.51 4.41
C ASN A 27 2.58 11.78 5.25
N MET A 28 3.22 12.84 4.74
CA MET A 28 3.11 14.17 5.30
C MET A 28 1.71 14.74 5.04
N GLN A 29 1.12 15.34 6.06
CA GLN A 29 -0.18 15.99 6.04
C GLN A 29 -0.04 17.51 5.88
N LYS A 30 -1.14 18.18 5.57
CA LYS A 30 -1.17 19.63 5.27
C LYS A 30 -0.65 20.54 6.40
N ASP A 31 -0.59 20.04 7.62
CA ASP A 31 -0.16 20.75 8.83
C ASP A 31 1.21 20.31 9.33
N GLY A 32 1.96 19.52 8.54
CA GLY A 32 3.28 19.01 8.92
C GLY A 32 3.25 17.73 9.76
N THR A 33 2.07 17.21 10.09
CA THR A 33 1.91 15.92 10.79
C THR A 33 1.99 14.76 9.79
N TYR A 34 1.93 13.53 10.29
CA TYR A 34 2.13 12.32 9.52
C TYR A 34 0.98 11.32 9.71
N SER A 35 0.74 10.49 8.69
CA SER A 35 -0.20 9.36 8.78
C SER A 35 0.53 8.06 9.11
N VAL A 36 -0.07 7.25 9.99
CA VAL A 36 0.34 5.88 10.28
C VAL A 36 -0.73 4.93 9.74
N VAL A 37 -0.34 4.03 8.84
CA VAL A 37 -1.26 3.10 8.17
C VAL A 37 -0.70 1.68 8.25
N PRO A 38 -1.10 0.92 9.28
CA PRO A 38 -0.72 -0.48 9.41
C PRO A 38 -1.34 -1.34 8.30
N ARG A 39 -0.67 -2.44 7.97
CA ARG A 39 -1.17 -3.43 7.03
C ARG A 39 -2.32 -4.23 7.65
N VAL A 40 -3.39 -4.41 6.88
CA VAL A 40 -4.51 -5.30 7.18
C VAL A 40 -4.78 -6.11 5.92
N ALA A 41 -4.15 -7.29 5.81
CA ALA A 41 -4.16 -8.06 4.57
C ALA A 41 -5.57 -8.55 4.23
N GLY A 42 -6.01 -8.32 3.00
CA GLY A 42 -7.35 -8.68 2.56
C GLY A 42 -8.49 -7.98 3.32
N GLY A 43 -8.18 -6.98 4.17
CA GLY A 43 -9.15 -6.37 5.08
C GLY A 43 -9.53 -7.22 6.29
N GLU A 44 -8.84 -8.34 6.54
CA GLU A 44 -9.11 -9.25 7.66
C GLU A 44 -8.31 -8.84 8.91
N ILE A 45 -9.00 -8.57 10.02
CA ILE A 45 -8.41 -8.11 11.27
C ILE A 45 -9.03 -8.81 12.47
N THR A 46 -8.19 -9.24 13.42
CA THR A 46 -8.65 -9.86 14.66
C THR A 46 -9.17 -8.79 15.64
N PRO A 47 -10.08 -9.15 16.56
CA PRO A 47 -10.53 -8.22 17.60
C PRO A 47 -9.39 -7.61 18.42
N ASP A 48 -8.36 -8.39 18.78
CA ASP A 48 -7.21 -7.90 19.55
C ASP A 48 -6.41 -6.86 18.78
N LYS A 49 -6.18 -7.09 17.47
CA LYS A 49 -5.51 -6.10 16.61
C LYS A 49 -6.35 -4.84 16.44
N LEU A 50 -7.67 -4.95 16.37
CA LEU A 50 -8.57 -3.80 16.31
C LEU A 50 -8.53 -2.99 17.62
N ILE A 51 -8.49 -3.66 18.77
CA ILE A 51 -8.30 -3.03 20.09
C ILE A 51 -6.95 -2.32 20.16
N ALA A 52 -5.88 -2.95 19.68
CA ALA A 52 -4.55 -2.36 19.66
C ALA A 52 -4.51 -1.06 18.84
N LEU A 53 -5.14 -1.03 17.65
CA LEU A 53 -5.27 0.20 16.85
C LEU A 53 -6.01 1.30 17.62
N GLY A 54 -7.11 0.96 18.30
CA GLY A 54 -7.87 1.90 19.12
C GLY A 54 -7.08 2.43 20.31
N ALA A 55 -6.30 1.57 20.98
CA ALA A 55 -5.47 1.94 22.12
C ALA A 55 -4.36 2.90 21.70
N VAL A 56 -3.64 2.61 20.61
CA VAL A 56 -2.61 3.49 20.04
C VAL A 56 -3.23 4.82 19.61
N ALA A 57 -4.34 4.79 18.87
CA ALA A 57 -5.03 6.02 18.44
C ALA A 57 -5.41 6.91 19.63
N LYS A 58 -5.98 6.33 20.69
CA LYS A 58 -6.36 7.05 21.91
C LYS A 58 -5.14 7.62 22.65
N LYS A 59 -4.07 6.82 22.80
CA LYS A 59 -2.84 7.22 23.50
C LYS A 59 -2.16 8.42 22.86
N TYR A 60 -2.08 8.43 21.53
CA TYR A 60 -1.41 9.49 20.77
C TYR A 60 -2.36 10.60 20.29
N GLY A 61 -3.67 10.48 20.57
CA GLY A 61 -4.67 11.46 20.18
C GLY A 61 -4.88 11.55 18.66
N LEU A 62 -4.79 10.43 17.95
CA LEU A 62 -4.82 10.38 16.49
C LEU A 62 -6.25 10.38 15.95
N TYR A 63 -6.47 11.03 14.80
CA TYR A 63 -7.70 10.88 14.02
C TYR A 63 -7.71 9.51 13.35
N THR A 64 -8.86 8.84 13.35
CA THR A 64 -9.05 7.49 12.81
C THR A 64 -10.07 7.47 11.68
N LYS A 65 -9.77 6.70 10.62
CA LYS A 65 -10.68 6.56 9.47
C LYS A 65 -10.57 5.20 8.80
N ILE A 66 -11.71 4.54 8.64
CA ILE A 66 -11.82 3.37 7.76
C ILE A 66 -11.72 3.83 6.30
N THR A 67 -10.85 3.17 5.53
CA THR A 67 -10.58 3.49 4.13
C THR A 67 -11.29 2.55 3.17
N GLY A 68 -11.42 2.99 1.91
CA GLY A 68 -11.92 2.13 0.83
C GLY A 68 -11.00 0.95 0.50
N GLY A 69 -9.79 0.89 1.07
CA GLY A 69 -8.88 -0.26 0.99
C GLY A 69 -9.05 -1.25 2.15
N GLN A 70 -10.11 -1.14 2.96
CA GLN A 70 -10.37 -1.99 4.12
C GLN A 70 -9.27 -1.90 5.20
N ARG A 71 -8.80 -0.69 5.46
CA ARG A 71 -7.80 -0.40 6.51
C ARG A 71 -8.28 0.70 7.43
N VAL A 72 -7.62 0.82 8.59
CA VAL A 72 -7.77 1.95 9.50
C VAL A 72 -6.54 2.85 9.36
N ASP A 73 -6.76 4.07 8.89
CA ASP A 73 -5.72 5.09 8.84
C ASP A 73 -5.73 5.90 10.14
N LEU A 74 -4.53 6.18 10.66
CA LEU A 74 -4.30 7.03 11.82
C LEU A 74 -3.59 8.31 11.38
N PHE A 75 -4.10 9.49 11.75
CA PHE A 75 -3.58 10.79 11.31
C PHE A 75 -3.28 11.73 12.48
N GLY A 76 -2.38 12.68 12.25
CA GLY A 76 -2.01 13.69 13.24
C GLY A 76 -0.78 13.31 14.08
N ALA A 77 -0.05 12.25 13.68
CA ALA A 77 1.17 11.85 14.36
C ALA A 77 2.27 12.88 14.10
N ARG A 78 3.00 13.26 15.15
CA ARG A 78 4.20 14.08 15.03
C ARG A 78 5.39 13.24 14.58
N LEU A 79 6.41 13.87 14.01
CA LEU A 79 7.57 13.16 13.46
C LEU A 79 8.27 12.30 14.53
N ASN A 80 8.48 12.87 15.72
CA ASN A 80 9.08 12.19 16.87
C ASN A 80 8.20 11.11 17.50
N GLN A 81 6.89 11.11 17.23
CA GLN A 81 5.99 10.07 17.70
C GLN A 81 6.05 8.82 16.83
N LEU A 82 6.44 8.93 15.55
CA LEU A 82 6.38 7.81 14.61
C LEU A 82 7.10 6.56 15.11
N PRO A 83 8.36 6.61 15.61
CA PRO A 83 9.02 5.40 16.11
C PRO A 83 8.29 4.76 17.29
N HIS A 84 7.73 5.56 18.21
CA HIS A 84 7.02 5.02 19.36
C HIS A 84 5.69 4.37 18.97
N ILE A 85 4.93 5.03 18.08
CA ILE A 85 3.69 4.49 17.54
C ILE A 85 3.96 3.17 16.81
N TRP A 86 4.98 3.14 15.95
CA TRP A 86 5.30 1.93 15.20
C TRP A 86 5.85 0.80 16.07
N ARG A 87 6.56 1.10 17.16
CA ARG A 87 6.97 0.06 18.13
C ARG A 87 5.75 -0.67 18.69
N GLU A 88 4.77 0.06 19.21
CA GLU A 88 3.55 -0.53 19.78
C GLU A 88 2.76 -1.34 18.74
N LEU A 89 2.68 -0.84 17.51
CA LEU A 89 2.00 -1.55 16.42
C LEU A 89 2.75 -2.83 16.01
N VAL A 90 4.09 -2.77 15.91
CA VAL A 90 4.93 -3.93 15.59
C VAL A 90 4.86 -4.98 16.69
N ASP A 91 4.85 -4.57 17.96
CA ASP A 91 4.69 -5.45 19.12
C ASP A 91 3.30 -6.12 19.12
N ALA A 92 2.27 -5.43 18.62
CA ALA A 92 0.93 -5.98 18.37
C ALA A 92 0.84 -6.84 17.08
N GLY A 93 1.96 -7.07 16.39
CA GLY A 93 2.03 -7.92 15.20
C GLY A 93 1.57 -7.26 13.90
N PHE A 94 1.63 -5.92 13.81
CA PHE A 94 1.44 -5.20 12.56
C PHE A 94 2.73 -5.03 11.76
N GLU A 95 2.56 -4.89 10.45
CA GLU A 95 3.59 -4.45 9.52
C GLU A 95 3.18 -3.12 8.88
N THR A 96 4.12 -2.45 8.22
CA THR A 96 3.79 -1.26 7.44
C THR A 96 2.93 -1.59 6.22
N GLY A 97 1.87 -0.79 6.06
CA GLY A 97 0.98 -0.85 4.90
C GLY A 97 1.54 -0.16 3.66
N HIS A 98 2.75 0.43 3.74
CA HIS A 98 3.42 1.19 2.67
C HIS A 98 2.53 2.30 2.06
N ALA A 99 1.64 2.88 2.87
CA ALA A 99 0.71 3.92 2.41
C ALA A 99 1.39 5.23 1.98
N TYR A 100 2.70 5.36 2.15
CA TYR A 100 3.53 6.47 1.70
C TYR A 100 4.21 6.21 0.36
N GLY A 101 4.62 4.96 0.11
CA GLY A 101 5.49 4.62 -1.00
C GLY A 101 4.83 4.48 -2.36
N LYS A 102 5.62 4.57 -3.44
CA LYS A 102 5.23 4.00 -4.74
C LYS A 102 5.43 2.49 -4.69
N ALA A 103 4.44 1.81 -4.12
CA ALA A 103 4.47 0.38 -3.83
C ALA A 103 3.07 -0.24 -3.98
N LEU A 104 2.96 -1.57 -3.84
CA LEU A 104 1.66 -2.19 -3.58
C LEU A 104 1.07 -1.61 -2.29
N ARG A 105 -0.10 -0.98 -2.43
CA ARG A 105 -0.80 -0.34 -1.32
C ARG A 105 -1.69 -1.32 -0.59
N THR A 106 -2.66 -1.93 -1.28
CA THR A 106 -3.71 -2.75 -0.65
C THR A 106 -4.24 -3.76 -1.65
N VAL A 107 -4.71 -4.90 -1.14
CA VAL A 107 -5.51 -5.87 -1.87
C VAL A 107 -6.87 -5.95 -1.19
N LYS A 108 -7.88 -5.32 -1.79
CA LYS A 108 -9.25 -5.32 -1.25
C LYS A 108 -9.88 -6.69 -1.52
N SER A 109 -10.62 -7.25 -0.56
CA SER A 109 -11.37 -8.49 -0.77
C SER A 109 -12.86 -8.31 -0.51
N CYS A 110 -13.70 -9.20 -1.01
CA CYS A 110 -15.01 -9.43 -0.38
C CYS A 110 -14.90 -10.65 0.55
N VAL A 111 -15.94 -10.91 1.35
CA VAL A 111 -15.95 -12.01 2.32
C VAL A 111 -15.97 -13.43 1.70
N GLY A 112 -15.95 -13.53 0.36
CA GLY A 112 -15.75 -14.78 -0.37
C GLY A 112 -16.80 -15.86 -0.10
N SER A 113 -16.46 -17.11 -0.46
CA SER A 113 -17.25 -18.31 -0.14
C SER A 113 -17.30 -18.61 1.36
N SER A 114 -16.42 -18.01 2.16
CA SER A 114 -16.40 -18.18 3.63
C SER A 114 -17.67 -17.68 4.30
N TRP A 115 -18.28 -16.60 3.78
CA TRP A 115 -19.49 -16.00 4.40
C TRP A 115 -20.59 -15.62 3.40
N CYS A 116 -20.25 -15.30 2.15
CA CYS A 116 -21.24 -14.85 1.18
C CYS A 116 -21.94 -16.05 0.54
N ARG A 117 -23.28 -16.05 0.55
CA ARG A 117 -24.08 -17.08 -0.17
C ARG A 117 -23.84 -17.15 -1.68
N TYR A 118 -23.20 -16.13 -2.25
CA TYR A 118 -22.85 -16.05 -3.68
C TYR A 118 -21.35 -16.20 -3.92
N GLY A 119 -20.56 -16.42 -2.87
CA GLY A 119 -19.13 -16.60 -3.00
C GLY A 119 -18.84 -17.93 -3.69
N VAL A 120 -18.15 -17.87 -4.82
CA VAL A 120 -17.76 -19.04 -5.62
C VAL A 120 -16.43 -19.60 -5.10
N GLN A 121 -15.48 -18.72 -4.77
CA GLN A 121 -14.18 -19.12 -4.22
C GLN A 121 -13.78 -18.25 -3.02
N ASP A 122 -12.72 -18.68 -2.32
CA ASP A 122 -12.15 -17.97 -1.18
C ASP A 122 -11.33 -16.76 -1.65
N SER A 123 -12.02 -15.64 -1.86
CA SER A 123 -11.37 -14.38 -2.20
C SER A 123 -10.56 -13.77 -1.07
N VAL A 124 -10.85 -14.11 0.19
CA VAL A 124 -10.12 -13.55 1.34
C VAL A 124 -8.74 -14.19 1.41
N GLY A 125 -8.67 -15.52 1.36
CA GLY A 125 -7.40 -16.26 1.32
C GLY A 125 -6.53 -15.85 0.14
N MET A 126 -7.10 -15.75 -1.06
CA MET A 126 -6.36 -15.30 -2.25
C MET A 126 -5.90 -13.83 -2.13
N ALA A 127 -6.72 -12.93 -1.58
CA ALA A 127 -6.30 -11.54 -1.35
C ALA A 127 -5.15 -11.44 -0.34
N ILE A 128 -5.20 -12.22 0.75
CA ILE A 128 -4.13 -12.30 1.74
C ILE A 128 -2.84 -12.83 1.11
N ASN A 129 -2.94 -13.88 0.29
CA ASN A 129 -1.79 -14.44 -0.43
C ASN A 129 -1.14 -13.38 -1.33
N ILE A 130 -1.92 -12.74 -2.22
CA ILE A 130 -1.43 -11.67 -3.11
C ILE A 130 -0.83 -10.52 -2.31
N GLU A 131 -1.48 -10.06 -1.23
CA GLU A 131 -0.99 -8.93 -0.44
C GLU A 131 0.33 -9.25 0.28
N ASN A 132 0.46 -10.47 0.79
CA ASN A 132 1.66 -10.94 1.49
C ASN A 132 2.79 -11.31 0.52
N ARG A 133 2.48 -11.74 -0.71
CA ARG A 133 3.49 -11.98 -1.73
C ARG A 133 4.12 -10.67 -2.20
N TYR A 134 3.30 -9.70 -2.57
CA TYR A 134 3.79 -8.46 -3.19
C TYR A 134 4.02 -7.33 -2.19
N LYS A 135 4.12 -7.66 -0.89
CA LYS A 135 4.43 -6.67 0.14
C LYS A 135 5.84 -6.12 -0.05
N GLY A 136 5.97 -4.79 0.07
CA GLY A 136 7.26 -4.13 -0.13
C GLY A 136 7.65 -3.92 -1.59
N LEU A 137 6.93 -4.50 -2.58
CA LEU A 137 7.20 -4.28 -3.99
C LEU A 137 7.12 -2.79 -4.33
N ARG A 138 8.28 -2.18 -4.57
CA ARG A 138 8.41 -0.82 -5.09
C ARG A 138 8.15 -0.81 -6.59
N ALA A 139 7.50 0.22 -7.09
CA ALA A 139 7.08 0.30 -8.48
C ALA A 139 7.14 1.74 -9.01
N PRO A 140 7.11 1.94 -10.34
CA PRO A 140 7.13 3.27 -10.95
C PRO A 140 6.03 4.20 -10.41
N HIS A 141 4.87 3.63 -10.06
CA HIS A 141 3.83 4.32 -9.31
C HIS A 141 3.17 3.39 -8.26
N LYS A 142 2.28 3.93 -7.41
CA LYS A 142 1.47 3.14 -6.47
C LYS A 142 0.57 2.14 -7.21
N ILE A 143 0.49 0.93 -6.67
CA ILE A 143 -0.31 -0.19 -7.20
C ILE A 143 -1.41 -0.52 -6.19
N LYS A 144 -2.62 -0.83 -6.67
CA LYS A 144 -3.72 -1.37 -5.88
C LYS A 144 -4.21 -2.64 -6.56
N SER A 145 -4.70 -3.57 -5.76
CA SER A 145 -5.36 -4.78 -6.26
C SER A 145 -6.65 -5.06 -5.49
N ALA A 146 -7.43 -6.00 -6.00
CA ALA A 146 -8.55 -6.57 -5.28
C ALA A 146 -8.90 -7.96 -5.80
N VAL A 147 -9.51 -8.77 -4.94
CA VAL A 147 -10.00 -10.11 -5.24
C VAL A 147 -11.49 -10.20 -4.91
N SER A 148 -12.31 -10.49 -5.91
CA SER A 148 -13.74 -10.74 -5.73
C SER A 148 -14.04 -12.23 -5.82
N GLY A 149 -14.77 -12.75 -4.84
CA GLY A 149 -15.14 -14.18 -4.80
C GLY A 149 -16.24 -14.57 -5.79
N CYS A 150 -16.77 -13.64 -6.59
CA CYS A 150 -17.67 -13.90 -7.71
C CYS A 150 -17.83 -12.65 -8.59
N THR A 151 -18.56 -12.78 -9.70
CA THR A 151 -18.83 -11.73 -10.69
C THR A 151 -19.67 -10.55 -10.19
N ARG A 152 -20.21 -10.61 -8.96
CA ARG A 152 -20.85 -9.46 -8.29
C ARG A 152 -19.85 -8.38 -7.88
N GLU A 153 -18.56 -8.71 -7.90
CA GLU A 153 -17.49 -7.71 -7.95
C GLU A 153 -17.43 -6.77 -6.73
N CYS A 154 -17.87 -7.21 -5.55
CA CYS A 154 -17.92 -6.34 -4.36
C CYS A 154 -16.56 -5.74 -3.94
N ALA A 155 -15.45 -6.31 -4.42
CA ALA A 155 -14.10 -5.81 -4.15
C ALA A 155 -13.63 -4.72 -5.14
N GLU A 156 -14.40 -4.40 -6.18
CA GLU A 156 -14.03 -3.42 -7.23
C GLU A 156 -12.70 -3.78 -7.93
N ALA A 157 -12.43 -5.07 -8.15
CA ALA A 157 -11.28 -5.63 -8.88
C ALA A 157 -11.05 -4.99 -10.26
N GLN A 158 -12.10 -4.70 -11.02
CA GLN A 158 -11.96 -4.06 -12.35
C GLN A 158 -11.56 -2.58 -12.25
N SER A 159 -11.47 -1.98 -11.06
CA SER A 159 -10.99 -0.60 -10.88
C SER A 159 -9.52 -0.51 -10.43
N LYS A 160 -8.83 -1.64 -10.37
CA LYS A 160 -7.49 -1.77 -9.77
C LYS A 160 -6.41 -1.98 -10.83
N ASP A 161 -5.16 -1.72 -10.45
CA ASP A 161 -4.01 -1.86 -11.36
C ASP A 161 -3.85 -3.32 -11.83
N PHE A 162 -4.24 -4.28 -10.98
CA PHE A 162 -4.63 -5.64 -11.37
C PHE A 162 -5.72 -6.16 -10.43
N GLY A 163 -6.67 -6.94 -10.94
CA GLY A 163 -7.82 -7.43 -10.19
C GLY A 163 -8.13 -8.89 -10.51
N VAL A 164 -8.65 -9.61 -9.52
CA VAL A 164 -8.95 -11.04 -9.64
C VAL A 164 -10.43 -11.27 -9.34
N ILE A 165 -11.12 -12.02 -10.19
CA ILE A 165 -12.53 -12.35 -10.01
C ILE A 165 -12.71 -13.86 -10.15
N ALA A 166 -13.28 -14.50 -9.13
CA ALA A 166 -13.58 -15.92 -9.16
C ALA A 166 -14.69 -16.25 -10.17
N THR A 167 -14.49 -17.37 -10.86
CA THR A 167 -15.49 -18.07 -11.67
C THR A 167 -15.61 -19.51 -11.18
N GLU A 168 -16.55 -20.26 -11.74
CA GLU A 168 -16.72 -21.70 -11.45
C GLU A 168 -15.52 -22.54 -11.93
N ASN A 169 -14.74 -22.03 -12.88
CA ASN A 169 -13.63 -22.73 -13.51
C ASN A 169 -12.24 -22.28 -13.02
N GLY A 170 -12.15 -21.27 -12.15
CA GLY A 170 -10.88 -20.68 -11.73
C GLY A 170 -10.98 -19.18 -11.54
N TRP A 171 -9.91 -18.46 -11.92
CA TRP A 171 -9.80 -17.03 -11.76
C TRP A 171 -9.73 -16.28 -13.08
N ASN A 172 -10.51 -15.21 -13.19
CA ASN A 172 -10.31 -14.19 -14.21
C ASN A 172 -9.36 -13.12 -13.68
N LEU A 173 -8.26 -12.90 -14.40
CA LEU A 173 -7.30 -11.84 -14.14
C LEU A 173 -7.62 -10.63 -15.02
N TYR A 174 -7.72 -9.46 -14.41
CA TYR A 174 -7.88 -8.17 -15.06
C TYR A 174 -6.66 -7.29 -14.80
N VAL A 175 -6.24 -6.48 -15.76
CA VAL A 175 -5.03 -5.63 -15.63
C VAL A 175 -5.27 -4.20 -16.10
N CYS A 176 -4.42 -3.29 -15.62
CA CYS A 176 -4.32 -1.91 -16.10
C CYS A 176 -5.55 -1.03 -15.81
N GLY A 177 -6.33 -1.33 -14.79
CA GLY A 177 -7.38 -0.43 -14.28
C GLY A 177 -6.83 0.61 -13.32
N ASN A 178 -7.60 1.68 -13.07
CA ASN A 178 -7.28 2.60 -11.99
C ASN A 178 -8.48 3.44 -11.53
N GLY A 179 -8.52 3.73 -10.24
CA GLY A 179 -9.19 4.93 -9.74
C GLY A 179 -8.33 6.20 -9.91
N GLY A 180 -8.90 7.37 -9.58
CA GLY A 180 -8.20 8.66 -9.56
C GLY A 180 -8.88 9.70 -10.44
N MET A 181 -8.11 10.70 -10.90
CA MET A 181 -8.62 11.83 -11.70
C MET A 181 -9.26 11.39 -13.02
N LYS A 182 -8.68 10.39 -13.68
CA LYS A 182 -9.23 9.73 -14.87
C LYS A 182 -9.43 8.24 -14.55
N PRO A 183 -10.60 7.84 -14.01
CA PRO A 183 -10.86 6.44 -13.72
C PRO A 183 -10.90 5.62 -15.01
N ARG A 184 -10.39 4.39 -14.96
CA ARG A 184 -10.33 3.45 -16.08
C ARG A 184 -10.64 2.04 -15.54
N HIS A 185 -11.49 1.30 -16.22
CA HIS A 185 -11.67 -0.12 -15.93
C HIS A 185 -10.49 -0.94 -16.44
N ALA A 186 -10.11 -1.95 -15.70
CA ALA A 186 -9.11 -2.95 -16.08
C ALA A 186 -9.67 -3.82 -17.19
N ASP A 187 -8.79 -4.28 -18.09
CA ASP A 187 -9.16 -5.17 -19.19
C ASP A 187 -9.01 -6.62 -18.76
N LEU A 188 -9.91 -7.48 -19.23
CA LEU A 188 -9.81 -8.92 -19.01
C LEU A 188 -8.54 -9.45 -19.68
N PHE A 189 -7.64 -10.01 -18.89
CA PHE A 189 -6.31 -10.43 -19.31
C PHE A 189 -6.20 -11.94 -19.52
N ALA A 190 -6.82 -12.73 -18.66
CA ALA A 190 -6.89 -14.18 -18.79
C ALA A 190 -8.05 -14.73 -17.96
N THR A 191 -8.57 -15.89 -18.34
CA THR A 191 -9.71 -16.55 -17.69
C THR A 191 -9.34 -17.94 -17.22
N ASP A 192 -10.18 -18.49 -16.33
CA ASP A 192 -10.14 -19.90 -15.91
C ASP A 192 -8.76 -20.35 -15.40
N LEU A 193 -8.05 -19.43 -14.73
CA LEU A 193 -6.72 -19.67 -14.20
C LEU A 193 -6.80 -20.46 -12.89
N ASP A 194 -5.92 -21.44 -12.73
CA ASP A 194 -5.60 -21.99 -11.41
C ASP A 194 -4.75 -21.00 -10.59
N ASP A 195 -4.62 -21.26 -9.28
CA ASP A 195 -3.88 -20.41 -8.35
C ASP A 195 -2.42 -20.19 -8.75
N ALA A 196 -1.72 -21.22 -9.23
CA ALA A 196 -0.30 -21.14 -9.56
C ALA A 196 -0.08 -20.33 -10.85
N THR A 197 -0.91 -20.56 -11.86
CA THR A 197 -0.87 -19.82 -13.13
C THR A 197 -1.26 -18.35 -12.92
N LEU A 198 -2.27 -18.08 -12.09
CA LEU A 198 -2.64 -16.72 -11.69
C LEU A 198 -1.45 -15.95 -11.10
N ILE A 199 -0.77 -16.54 -10.10
CA ILE A 199 0.36 -15.90 -9.45
C ILE A 199 1.51 -15.69 -10.43
N ARG A 200 1.84 -16.65 -11.29
CA ARG A 200 2.88 -16.49 -12.33
C ARG A 200 2.58 -15.33 -13.27
N TYR A 201 1.34 -15.20 -13.73
CA TYR A 201 0.98 -14.09 -14.62
C TYR A 201 1.05 -12.74 -13.91
N ILE A 202 0.64 -12.66 -12.63
CA ILE A 202 0.78 -11.42 -11.84
C ILE A 202 2.26 -11.08 -11.61
N ASP A 203 3.11 -12.06 -11.26
CA ASP A 203 4.56 -11.87 -11.09
C ASP A 203 5.18 -11.25 -12.33
N ARG A 204 4.95 -11.88 -13.49
CA ARG A 204 5.45 -11.43 -14.78
C ARG A 204 4.92 -10.04 -15.13
N PHE A 205 3.61 -9.79 -14.98
CA PHE A 205 2.99 -8.50 -15.25
C PHE A 205 3.62 -7.39 -14.42
N LEU A 206 3.73 -7.61 -13.11
CA LEU A 206 4.29 -6.62 -12.17
C LEU A 206 5.76 -6.34 -12.48
N MET A 207 6.56 -7.38 -12.73
CA MET A 207 7.97 -7.18 -13.04
C MET A 207 8.19 -6.54 -14.40
N PHE A 208 7.38 -6.87 -15.40
CA PHE A 208 7.47 -6.25 -16.72
C PHE A 208 7.10 -4.77 -16.65
N TYR A 209 6.05 -4.42 -15.91
CA TYR A 209 5.69 -3.03 -15.61
C TYR A 209 6.83 -2.31 -14.88
N VAL A 210 7.42 -2.91 -13.84
CA VAL A 210 8.53 -2.31 -13.09
C VAL A 210 9.76 -2.07 -13.96
N ARG A 211 10.04 -2.94 -14.94
CA ARG A 211 11.19 -2.82 -15.84
C ARG A 211 10.99 -1.77 -16.94
N THR A 212 9.78 -1.63 -17.45
CA THR A 212 9.55 -0.90 -18.72
C THR A 212 8.79 0.41 -18.57
N ALA A 213 8.09 0.63 -17.47
CA ALA A 213 7.33 1.86 -17.29
C ALA A 213 8.17 3.04 -16.76
N ASP A 214 7.80 4.23 -17.21
CA ASP A 214 8.41 5.47 -16.79
C ASP A 214 8.09 5.80 -15.32
N ARG A 215 8.98 6.59 -14.69
CA ARG A 215 8.77 7.08 -13.32
C ARG A 215 7.43 7.83 -13.23
N LEU A 216 6.63 7.49 -12.20
CA LEU A 216 5.29 8.02 -11.94
C LEU A 216 4.21 7.66 -12.99
N GLN A 217 4.49 6.76 -13.92
CA GLN A 217 3.50 6.27 -14.88
C GLN A 217 2.58 5.21 -14.24
N ARG A 218 1.26 5.31 -14.45
CA ARG A 218 0.29 4.29 -14.01
C ARG A 218 0.31 3.10 -14.95
N THR A 219 -0.09 1.90 -14.49
CA THR A 219 -0.21 0.71 -15.34
C THR A 219 -1.14 0.94 -16.53
N SER A 220 -2.25 1.67 -16.34
CA SER A 220 -3.16 2.07 -17.42
C SER A 220 -2.45 2.86 -18.52
N THR A 221 -1.86 4.00 -18.16
CA THR A 221 -1.12 4.86 -19.11
C THR A 221 0.12 4.19 -19.68
N TRP A 222 0.70 3.23 -18.96
CA TRP A 222 1.82 2.43 -19.45
C TRP A 222 1.35 1.50 -20.57
N MET A 223 0.28 0.74 -20.35
CA MET A 223 -0.28 -0.14 -21.37
C MET A 223 -0.79 0.63 -22.59
N ASP A 224 -1.43 1.80 -22.40
CA ASP A 224 -1.89 2.65 -23.51
C ASP A 224 -0.73 3.11 -24.42
N ASN A 225 0.50 3.17 -23.90
CA ASN A 225 1.71 3.55 -24.63
C ASN A 225 2.46 2.35 -25.25
N LEU A 226 2.08 1.11 -24.92
CA LEU A 226 2.67 -0.08 -25.54
C LEU A 226 2.08 -0.29 -26.94
N GLU A 227 2.93 -0.42 -27.94
CA GLU A 227 2.48 -0.81 -29.28
C GLU A 227 1.83 -2.20 -29.22
N GLY A 228 0.57 -2.31 -29.63
CA GLY A 228 -0.23 -3.53 -29.49
C GLY A 228 -0.95 -3.69 -28.13
N GLY A 229 -0.74 -2.78 -27.17
CA GLY A 229 -1.51 -2.69 -25.93
C GLY A 229 -1.65 -4.01 -25.18
N LEU A 230 -2.91 -4.44 -24.94
CA LEU A 230 -3.22 -5.66 -24.21
C LEU A 230 -2.75 -6.94 -24.93
N ASP A 231 -2.81 -6.97 -26.26
CA ASP A 231 -2.40 -8.14 -27.05
C ASP A 231 -0.89 -8.33 -26.97
N TYR A 232 -0.13 -7.23 -27.04
CA TYR A 232 1.31 -7.28 -26.80
C TYR A 232 1.63 -7.77 -25.39
N LEU A 233 0.92 -7.28 -24.37
CA LEU A 233 1.09 -7.78 -23.00
C LEU A 233 0.80 -9.29 -22.90
N ARG A 234 -0.24 -9.81 -23.56
CA ARG A 234 -0.52 -11.26 -23.59
C ARG A 234 0.64 -12.01 -24.25
N ALA A 235 1.15 -11.55 -25.39
CA ALA A 235 2.28 -12.17 -26.06
C ALA A 235 3.53 -12.24 -25.17
N VAL A 236 3.85 -11.16 -24.44
CA VAL A 236 5.04 -11.14 -23.56
C VAL A 236 4.84 -12.00 -22.30
N ILE A 237 3.69 -11.88 -21.65
CA ILE A 237 3.47 -12.43 -20.30
C ILE A 237 2.97 -13.88 -20.33
N ILE A 238 2.17 -14.24 -21.33
CA ILE A 238 1.56 -15.58 -21.44
C ILE A 238 2.38 -16.44 -22.41
N GLU A 239 2.63 -15.92 -23.61
CA GLU A 239 3.28 -16.67 -24.70
C GLU A 239 4.82 -16.59 -24.65
N ASP A 240 5.37 -15.77 -23.74
CA ASP A 240 6.80 -15.54 -23.57
C ASP A 240 7.51 -15.14 -24.88
N SER A 241 6.88 -14.27 -25.67
CA SER A 241 7.39 -13.86 -26.99
C SER A 241 8.78 -13.19 -26.97
N LEU A 242 9.22 -12.73 -25.79
CA LEU A 242 10.54 -12.14 -25.57
C LEU A 242 11.53 -13.10 -24.89
N GLY A 243 11.10 -14.27 -24.42
CA GLY A 243 11.95 -15.23 -23.71
C GLY A 243 12.46 -14.73 -22.34
N ILE A 244 11.70 -13.88 -21.66
CA ILE A 244 12.08 -13.24 -20.39
C ILE A 244 11.22 -13.68 -19.21
N ALA A 245 10.24 -14.56 -19.42
CA ALA A 245 9.29 -14.93 -18.37
C ALA A 245 9.95 -15.55 -17.13
N GLU A 246 10.91 -16.46 -17.31
CA GLU A 246 11.66 -17.06 -16.20
C GLU A 246 12.46 -16.00 -15.43
N GLU A 247 13.10 -15.06 -16.14
CA GLU A 247 13.85 -13.96 -15.52
C GLU A 247 12.92 -13.05 -14.68
N LEU A 248 11.71 -12.79 -15.17
CA LEU A 248 10.69 -12.02 -14.44
C LEU A 248 10.25 -12.74 -13.16
N GLU A 249 10.01 -14.05 -13.24
CA GLU A 249 9.62 -14.88 -12.08
C GLU A 249 10.75 -14.96 -11.04
N VAL A 250 12.00 -15.20 -11.47
CA VAL A 250 13.17 -15.23 -10.57
C VAL A 250 13.37 -13.88 -9.88
N GLN A 251 13.20 -12.77 -10.61
CA GLN A 251 13.33 -11.45 -10.02
C GLN A 251 12.23 -11.18 -8.98
N MET A 252 10.98 -11.58 -9.24
CA MET A 252 9.90 -11.47 -8.26
C MET A 252 10.17 -12.34 -7.04
N ALA A 253 10.58 -13.60 -7.23
CA ALA A 253 10.91 -14.51 -6.14
C ALA A 253 11.97 -13.90 -5.20
N ARG A 254 13.03 -13.31 -5.75
CA ARG A 254 14.05 -12.62 -4.95
C ARG A 254 13.45 -11.49 -4.09
N ILE A 255 12.52 -10.70 -4.63
CA ILE A 255 11.87 -9.61 -3.86
C ILE A 255 11.01 -10.19 -2.74
N VAL A 256 10.25 -11.25 -3.02
CA VAL A 256 9.41 -11.94 -2.03
C VAL A 256 10.26 -12.53 -0.90
N ASP A 257 11.33 -13.26 -1.25
CA ASP A 257 12.17 -13.99 -0.31
C ASP A 257 13.05 -13.10 0.55
N THR A 258 13.31 -11.87 0.12
CA THR A 258 14.15 -10.90 0.82
C THR A 258 13.35 -9.77 1.48
N TYR A 259 12.02 -9.87 1.53
CA TYR A 259 11.21 -8.85 2.15
C TYR A 259 11.54 -8.67 3.63
N ASP A 260 11.74 -7.41 4.02
CA ASP A 260 11.85 -6.97 5.41
C ASP A 260 10.96 -5.75 5.64
N CYS A 261 10.35 -5.69 6.82
CA CYS A 261 9.46 -4.59 7.19
C CYS A 261 10.29 -3.35 7.52
N GLU A 262 10.17 -2.30 6.69
CA GLU A 262 10.96 -1.06 6.81
C GLU A 262 10.91 -0.42 8.21
N TRP A 263 9.74 -0.48 8.86
CA TRP A 263 9.60 0.04 10.22
C TRP A 263 10.26 -0.85 11.26
N ARG A 264 10.20 -2.18 11.14
CA ARG A 264 10.94 -3.09 12.04
C ARG A 264 12.45 -2.85 11.89
N ALA A 265 12.95 -2.82 10.65
CA ALA A 265 14.35 -2.56 10.33
C ALA A 265 14.85 -1.17 10.76
N THR A 266 13.95 -0.19 10.85
CA THR A 266 14.25 1.17 11.35
C THR A 266 14.27 1.22 12.87
N LEU A 267 13.32 0.51 13.49
CA LEU A 267 13.20 0.42 14.93
C LEU A 267 14.40 -0.29 15.58
N ASP A 268 15.05 -1.19 14.86
CA ASP A 268 16.19 -1.96 15.36
C ASP A 268 17.55 -1.28 15.06
N ASP A 269 17.54 -0.10 14.43
CA ASP A 269 18.74 0.65 14.04
C ASP A 269 18.76 2.07 14.66
N PRO A 270 19.60 2.30 15.70
CA PRO A 270 19.71 3.60 16.35
C PRO A 270 20.10 4.76 15.43
N GLU A 271 20.84 4.51 14.35
CA GLU A 271 21.23 5.56 13.39
C GLU A 271 20.04 5.97 12.51
N LYS A 272 19.22 5.02 12.08
CA LYS A 272 17.97 5.34 11.34
C LYS A 272 16.99 6.12 12.22
N LEU A 273 16.90 5.80 13.51
CA LEU A 273 16.02 6.50 14.46
C LEU A 273 16.33 7.99 14.62
N LYS A 274 17.59 8.41 14.42
CA LYS A 274 17.97 9.85 14.51
C LYS A 274 17.24 10.73 13.50
N ARG A 275 16.74 10.16 12.40
CA ARG A 275 15.99 10.88 11.36
C ARG A 275 14.61 11.35 11.81
N PHE A 276 14.07 10.77 12.87
CA PHE A 276 12.71 11.05 13.35
C PHE A 276 12.67 12.08 14.49
N ARG A 277 13.66 12.98 14.58
CA ARG A 277 13.66 14.07 15.57
C ARG A 277 13.06 15.34 14.96
N GLU A 278 12.17 16.01 15.69
CA GLU A 278 11.57 17.29 15.24
C GLU A 278 12.61 18.41 15.19
N PHE A 279 13.44 18.53 16.23
CA PHE A 279 14.54 19.48 16.28
C PHE A 279 15.84 18.75 16.66
N VAL A 280 16.95 19.14 16.03
CA VAL A 280 18.27 18.55 16.32
C VAL A 280 18.76 18.95 17.72
N ASN A 281 18.31 20.12 18.20
CA ASN A 281 18.81 20.78 19.41
C ASN A 281 17.76 20.98 20.51
N SER A 282 16.54 20.43 20.37
CA SER A 282 15.45 20.64 21.32
C SER A 282 14.45 19.48 21.32
N ASP A 283 13.88 19.18 22.50
CA ASP A 283 12.76 18.25 22.67
C ASP A 283 11.40 18.97 22.67
N GLU A 284 11.38 20.29 22.40
CA GLU A 284 10.15 21.07 22.31
C GLU A 284 9.27 20.57 21.17
N LYS A 285 7.94 20.62 21.38
CA LYS A 285 6.96 20.27 20.35
C LYS A 285 6.82 21.45 19.39
N ASP A 286 6.64 21.17 18.11
CA ASP A 286 6.25 22.21 17.15
C ASP A 286 4.92 22.87 17.57
N SER A 287 5.02 24.12 18.05
CA SER A 287 3.91 24.96 18.49
C SER A 287 3.01 25.40 17.32
N GLY A 288 3.48 25.26 16.08
CA GLY A 288 2.72 25.54 14.87
C GLY A 288 1.64 24.50 14.57
N VAL A 289 1.78 23.27 15.10
CA VAL A 289 0.77 22.21 14.91
C VAL A 289 -0.33 22.36 15.95
N VAL A 290 -1.49 22.84 15.47
CA VAL A 290 -2.68 23.11 16.29
C VAL A 290 -3.84 22.28 15.77
N PHE A 291 -4.50 21.56 16.67
CA PHE A 291 -5.69 20.78 16.38
C PHE A 291 -6.94 21.40 17.02
N VAL A 292 -8.08 21.20 16.40
CA VAL A 292 -9.40 21.45 16.98
C VAL A 292 -10.22 20.16 16.98
N ARG A 293 -11.21 20.06 17.87
CA ARG A 293 -12.12 18.92 17.87
C ARG A 293 -13.33 19.17 16.98
N GLU A 294 -13.59 18.22 16.09
CA GLU A 294 -14.76 18.22 15.21
C GLU A 294 -15.21 16.77 14.99
N ARG A 295 -16.52 16.49 15.10
CA ARG A 295 -17.07 15.12 15.04
C ARG A 295 -16.33 14.15 15.98
N GLU A 296 -16.14 14.58 17.23
CA GLU A 296 -15.52 13.79 18.31
C GLU A 296 -14.04 13.41 18.10
N GLN A 297 -13.41 13.85 17.02
CA GLN A 297 -12.01 13.58 16.70
C GLN A 297 -11.23 14.87 16.49
N ILE A 298 -9.89 14.76 16.40
CA ILE A 298 -9.05 15.90 16.05
C ILE A 298 -9.08 16.19 14.54
N ARG A 299 -8.92 17.46 14.18
CA ARG A 299 -8.53 17.88 12.83
C ARG A 299 -7.54 19.03 12.91
N PRO A 300 -6.71 19.24 11.87
CA PRO A 300 -5.88 20.44 11.80
C PRO A 300 -6.75 21.71 11.86
N ALA A 301 -6.31 22.69 12.64
CA ALA A 301 -6.93 24.01 12.69
C ALA A 301 -6.89 24.67 11.30
N ARG A 302 -7.98 25.31 10.90
CA ARG A 302 -8.05 26.09 9.66
C ARG A 302 -7.27 27.41 9.83
N PRO A 303 -6.83 28.05 8.73
CA PRO A 303 -6.08 29.31 8.80
C PRO A 303 -6.75 30.38 9.68
N GLU A 304 -8.07 30.49 9.64
CA GLU A 304 -8.88 31.43 10.42
C GLU A 304 -8.97 31.10 11.92
N GLU A 305 -8.78 29.84 12.31
CA GLU A 305 -8.85 29.37 13.71
C GLU A 305 -7.51 29.51 14.43
N ARG A 306 -6.39 29.50 13.69
CA ARG A 306 -5.03 29.48 14.24
C ARG A 306 -4.68 30.70 15.10
N PRO A 307 -4.98 31.96 14.71
CA PRO A 307 -4.58 33.12 15.50
C PRO A 307 -5.15 33.12 16.92
N ALA A 308 -6.44 32.77 17.06
CA ALA A 308 -7.09 32.69 18.37
C ALA A 308 -6.50 31.58 19.25
N LEU A 309 -6.23 30.41 18.66
CA LEU A 309 -5.70 29.25 19.40
C LEU A 309 -4.23 29.43 19.81
N LEU A 310 -3.43 30.08 18.98
CA LEU A 310 -2.02 30.39 19.29
C LEU A 310 -1.89 31.51 20.33
N ALA A 311 -2.84 32.45 20.39
CA ALA A 311 -2.87 33.50 21.40
C ALA A 311 -3.21 32.98 22.81
N VAL A 312 -3.98 31.89 22.90
CA VAL A 312 -4.33 31.22 24.18
C VAL A 312 -3.22 30.27 24.66
N ALA A 313 -2.31 29.86 23.77
CA ALA A 313 -1.20 28.94 24.07
C ALA A 313 0.10 29.64 24.52
N LYS A 314 0.14 30.97 24.52
CA LYS A 314 1.22 31.80 25.09
C LYS A 314 0.88 32.21 26.51
#